data_AF-A0A947ADG7-F1
#
_entry.id   AF-A0A947ADG7-F1
#
_cell.length_a   1.000
_cell.length_b   1.000
_cell.length_c   1.000
_cell.angle_alpha   90.00
_cell.angle_beta   90.00
_cell.angle_gamma   90.00
#
_symmetry.space_group_name_H-M   'P 1'
#
loop_
_entity.id
_entity.type
_entity.pdbx_description
1 polymer ?
#
loop_
_entity_poly.entity_id
_entity_poly.type
_entity_poly.pdbx_seq_one_letter_code
_entity_poly.pdbx_strand_id
1 'polypeptide(L)' 'MTGRIKTLTWIRDKNGKEYVCSLKNIHKIRYEELTEKDKRRCTDVSQIVGTERW' A
#
# COMPACT_ATOMS: atom_id res chain seq x y z
N MET A 1 23.25 10.72 -7.29
CA MET A 1 22.50 9.63 -6.63
C MET A 1 21.13 9.52 -7.31
N THR A 2 20.92 8.51 -8.16
CA THR A 2 19.62 8.32 -8.83
C THR A 2 18.64 7.73 -7.82
N GLY A 3 18.08 8.58 -6.96
CA GLY A 3 17.01 8.20 -6.05
C GLY A 3 15.81 7.77 -6.89
N ARG A 4 15.61 6.45 -7.04
CA ARG A 4 14.35 5.93 -7.55
C ARG A 4 13.30 6.30 -6.51
N ILE A 5 12.64 7.44 -6.68
CA ILE A 5 11.46 7.82 -5.89
C ILE A 5 10.45 6.70 -6.16
N LYS A 6 10.36 5.76 -5.23
CA LYS A 6 9.32 4.74 -5.24
C LYS A 6 8.05 5.49 -4.85
N THR A 7 7.18 5.75 -5.82
CA THR A 7 5.85 6.27 -5.52
C THR A 7 5.16 5.26 -4.60
N LEU A 8 4.80 5.73 -3.42
CA LEU A 8 3.97 4.98 -2.48
C LEU A 8 2.52 5.33 -2.78
N THR A 9 1.73 4.30 -3.05
CA THR A 9 0.29 4.43 -3.30
C THR A 9 -0.44 3.90 -2.07
N TRP A 10 -1.32 4.73 -1.51
CA TRP A 10 -2.23 4.32 -0.45
C TRP A 10 -3.45 3.62 -1.08
N ILE A 11 -3.74 2.41 -0.63
CA ILE A 11 -4.83 1.57 -1.15
C ILE A 11 -5.64 1.05 0.02
N ARG A 12 -6.96 0.97 -0.17
CA ARG A 12 -7.90 0.45 0.82
C ARG A 12 -8.63 -0.78 0.28
N ASP A 13 -8.91 -1.75 1.13
CA ASP A 13 -9.76 -2.90 0.80
C ASP A 13 -11.25 -2.62 1.16
N LYS A 14 -12.18 -3.51 0.75
CA LYS A 14 -13.62 -3.44 1.14
C LYS A 14 -13.86 -3.28 2.63
N ASN A 15 -13.08 -3.98 3.46
CA ASN A 15 -13.24 -4.00 4.91
C ASN A 15 -12.67 -2.75 5.56
N GLY A 16 -12.11 -1.84 4.76
CA GLY A 16 -11.57 -0.58 5.22
C GLY A 16 -10.14 -0.66 5.71
N LYS A 17 -9.44 -1.81 5.55
CA LYS A 17 -8.03 -1.97 5.89
C LYS A 17 -7.16 -1.25 4.87
N GLU A 18 -6.11 -0.63 5.36
CA GLU A 18 -5.25 0.26 4.59
C GLU A 18 -3.89 -0.38 4.33
N TYR A 19 -3.40 -0.18 3.11
CA TYR A 19 -2.14 -0.71 2.62
C TYR A 19 -1.36 0.38 1.92
N VAL A 20 -0.06 0.39 2.12
CA VAL A 20 0.88 1.24 1.39
C VAL A 20 1.65 0.37 0.42
N CYS A 21 1.50 0.64 -0.88
CA CYS A 21 2.09 -0.17 -1.92
C CYS A 21 3.11 0.63 -2.74
N SER A 22 4.27 0.03 -2.99
CA SER A 22 5.28 0.62 -3.89
C SER A 22 4.96 0.28 -5.34
N LEU A 23 3.96 0.94 -5.93
CA LEU A 23 3.46 0.63 -7.27
C LEU A 23 3.63 1.83 -8.24
N LYS A 24 3.87 1.55 -9.52
CA LYS A 24 3.98 2.60 -10.54
C LYS A 24 2.61 2.79 -11.19
N ASN A 25 2.06 3.99 -11.10
CA ASN A 25 0.81 4.40 -11.78
C ASN A 25 -0.43 3.60 -11.41
N ILE A 26 -0.82 3.71 -10.15
CA ILE A 26 -2.06 3.08 -9.70
C ILE A 26 -2.99 4.15 -9.16
N HIS A 27 -3.91 4.61 -10.01
CA HIS A 27 -5.02 5.45 -9.59
C HIS A 27 -6.23 4.56 -9.28
N LYS A 28 -6.70 4.61 -8.02
CA LYS A 28 -8.03 4.18 -7.57
C LYS A 28 -8.41 2.69 -7.64
N ILE A 29 -7.49 1.75 -7.84
CA ILE A 29 -7.83 0.31 -7.66
C ILE A 29 -7.76 -0.09 -6.18
N ARG A 30 -8.67 -1.01 -5.82
CA ARG A 30 -8.76 -1.60 -4.48
C ARG A 30 -7.75 -2.72 -4.32
N TYR A 31 -7.42 -3.05 -3.08
CA TYR A 31 -6.42 -4.08 -2.79
C TYR A 31 -6.75 -5.45 -3.41
N GLU A 32 -8.04 -5.79 -3.48
CA GLU A 32 -8.52 -7.04 -4.10
C GLU A 32 -8.36 -7.10 -5.62
N GLU A 33 -8.27 -5.94 -6.28
CA GLU A 33 -8.07 -5.83 -7.73
C GLU A 33 -6.59 -5.91 -8.13
N LEU A 34 -5.67 -5.91 -7.15
CA LEU A 34 -4.25 -6.07 -7.38
C LEU A 34 -3.90 -7.50 -7.77
N THR A 35 -2.93 -7.64 -8.68
CA THR A 35 -2.32 -8.94 -8.95
C THR A 35 -1.58 -9.46 -7.72
N GLU A 36 -1.41 -10.76 -7.59
CA GLU A 36 -0.64 -11.37 -6.49
C GLU A 36 0.81 -10.84 -6.42
N LYS A 37 1.39 -10.49 -7.58
CA LYS A 37 2.71 -9.87 -7.65
C LYS A 37 2.73 -8.46 -7.06
N ASP A 38 1.67 -7.69 -7.26
CA ASP A 38 1.56 -6.33 -6.73
C ASP A 38 1.19 -6.32 -5.25
N LYS A 39 0.36 -7.26 -4.79
CA LYS A 39 0.06 -7.45 -3.36
C LYS A 39 1.32 -7.70 -2.53
N ARG A 40 2.30 -8.45 -3.06
CA ARG A 40 3.60 -8.67 -2.41
C ARG A 40 4.44 -7.40 -2.24
N ARG A 41 4.08 -6.32 -2.93
CA ARG A 41 4.75 -5.00 -2.86
C ARG A 41 3.98 -4.01 -1.99
N CYS A 42 2.93 -4.49 -1.33
CA CYS A 42 2.13 -3.75 -0.37
C CYS A 42 2.54 -4.12 1.06
N THR A 43 2.48 -3.13 1.94
CA THR A 43 2.64 -3.30 3.38
C THR A 43 1.36 -2.85 4.05
N ASP A 44 0.90 -3.64 5.01
CA ASP A 44 -0.25 -3.33 5.83
C ASP A 44 0.11 -2.17 6.77
N VAL A 45 -0.68 -1.09 6.71
CA VAL A 45 -0.42 0.12 7.49
C VAL A 45 -0.52 -0.17 9.00
N SER A 46 -1.38 -1.11 9.40
CA SER A 46 -1.52 -1.51 10.81
C SER A 46 -0.28 -2.19 11.38
N GLN A 47 0.64 -2.68 10.54
CA GLN A 47 1.93 -3.21 10.98
C GLN A 47 2.97 -2.11 11.24
N ILE A 48 2.77 -0.92 10.69
CA ILE A 48 3.68 0.23 10.81
C ILE A 48 3.18 1.17 11.89
N VAL A 49 1.90 1.50 11.83
CA VAL A 49 1.19 2.27 12.85
C VAL A 49 0.82 1.27 13.93
N GLY A 50 1.83 0.87 14.71
CA GLY A 50 1.59 0.22 16.00
C GLY A 50 0.59 1.06 16.77
N THR A 51 -0.29 0.39 17.51
CA THR A 51 -1.36 0.96 18.34
C THR A 51 -0.82 1.79 19.51
N GLU A 52 0.18 2.64 19.27
CA GLU A 52 0.64 3.66 20.18
C GLU A 52 -0.39 4.79 20.18
N ARG A 53 -1.47 4.52 20.90
CA ARG A 53 -2.40 5.49 21.45
C ARG A 53 -1.61 6.37 22.42
N TRP A 54 -1.24 7.57 21.97
CA TRP A 54 -0.92 8.70 22.83
C TRP A 54 -2.17 9.54 23.08
#